data_AF-A0A9E4E1L6-F1
#
_entry.id   AF-A0A9E4E1L6-F1
#
_cell.length_a   1.000
_cell.length_b   1.000
_cell.length_c   1.000
_cell.angle_alpha   90.00
_cell.angle_beta   90.00
_cell.angle_gamma   90.00
#
_symmetry.space_group_name_H-M   'P 1'
#
loop_
_entity.id
_entity.type
_entity.pdbx_description
1 polymer ?
#
loop_
_entity_poly.entity_id
_entity_poly.type
_entity_poly.pdbx_seq_one_letter_code
_entity_poly.pdbx_strand_id
1 'polypeptide(L)' 'MNITDWRIRVGIYRILYQIDDQHRRVNIYRIKHRRDAYR' A
#
# COMPACT_ATOMS: atom_id res chain seq x y z
N MET A 1 -1.27 -26.20 -5.16
CA MET A 1 -0.05 -25.41 -4.89
C MET A 1 0.07 -24.38 -6.01
N ASN A 2 -0.26 -23.12 -5.72
CA ASN A 2 0.18 -21.91 -6.43
C ASN A 2 -0.50 -20.71 -5.77
N ILE A 3 0.23 -20.02 -4.89
CA ILE A 3 -0.10 -18.66 -4.47
C ILE A 3 0.81 -17.78 -5.31
N THR A 4 0.21 -17.04 -6.25
CA THR A 4 0.95 -16.11 -7.09
C THR A 4 1.28 -14.89 -6.25
N ASP A 5 2.51 -14.85 -5.73
CA ASP A 5 3.06 -13.73 -4.98
C ASP A 5 3.30 -12.54 -5.92
N TRP A 6 2.38 -11.58 -5.92
CA TRP A 6 2.56 -10.33 -6.65
C TRP A 6 3.21 -9.30 -5.73
N ARG A 7 4.51 -9.02 -5.96
CA ARG A 7 5.27 -8.05 -5.14
C ARG A 7 5.47 -6.74 -5.90
N ILE A 8 4.71 -5.71 -5.55
CA ILE A 8 4.93 -4.34 -6.05
C ILE A 8 5.91 -3.59 -5.13
N ARG A 9 7.00 -3.02 -5.70
CA ARG A 9 7.92 -2.14 -4.97
C ARG A 9 7.62 -0.69 -5.35
N VAL A 10 7.08 0.09 -4.42
CA VAL A 10 6.85 1.53 -4.58
C VAL A 10 7.78 2.30 -3.64
N GLY A 11 9.05 2.44 -4.03
CA GLY A 11 10.02 3.38 -3.43
C GLY A 11 10.13 3.41 -1.90
N ILE A 12 10.51 4.58 -1.37
CA ILE A 12 10.75 4.88 0.06
C ILE A 12 9.46 5.43 0.69
N TYR A 13 8.26 5.09 0.21
CA TYR A 13 7.00 5.58 0.78
C TYR A 13 6.15 4.43 1.32
N ARG A 14 5.59 4.63 2.51
CA ARG A 14 4.57 3.79 3.12
C ARG A 14 3.22 4.46 2.93
N ILE A 15 2.27 3.75 2.34
CA ILE A 15 0.92 4.24 2.08
C ILE A 15 -0.05 3.39 2.91
N LEU A 16 -0.88 4.04 3.72
CA LEU A 16 -2.02 3.40 4.38
C LEU A 16 -3.23 3.59 3.47
N TYR A 17 -3.78 2.50 2.98
CA TYR A 17 -4.92 2.53 2.08
C TYR A 17 -5.86 1.35 2.33
N GLN A 18 -7.09 1.47 1.84
CA GLN A 18 -8.09 0.41 1.79
C GLN A 18 -8.51 0.20 0.35
N ILE A 19 -8.69 -1.06 -0.04
CA ILE A 19 -9.33 -1.44 -1.30
C ILE A 19 -10.79 -1.77 -0.98
N ASP A 20 -11.69 -1.14 -1.72
CA ASP A 20 -13.12 -1.46 -1.78
C ASP A 20 -13.41 -2.03 -3.17
N ASP A 21 -13.38 -3.35 -3.27
CA ASP A 21 -13.61 -4.07 -4.53
C ASP A 21 -15.06 -3.93 -5.02
N GLN A 22 -16.03 -3.78 -4.10
CA GLN A 22 -17.44 -3.65 -4.45
C GLN A 22 -17.69 -2.38 -5.26
N HIS A 23 -17.02 -1.29 -4.89
CA HIS A 23 -17.13 -0.01 -5.58
C HIS A 23 -15.97 0.26 -6.55
N ARG A 24 -15.02 -0.68 -6.70
CA ARG A 24 -13.77 -0.52 -7.48
C ARG A 24 -13.00 0.75 -7.10
N ARG A 25 -12.88 1.01 -5.79
CA ARG A 25 -12.26 2.22 -5.24
C ARG A 25 -11.07 1.86 -4.37
N VAL A 26 -10.05 2.72 -4.39
CA VAL A 26 -8.91 2.65 -3.47
C VAL A 26 -8.87 3.95 -2.67
N ASN A 27 -9.08 3.82 -1.36
CA ASN A 27 -9.08 4.96 -0.45
C ASN A 27 -7.69 5.10 0.17
N ILE A 28 -7.04 6.25 0.00
CA ILE A 28 -5.72 6.54 0.56
C ILE A 28 -5.88 7.41 1.80
N TYR A 29 -5.43 6.92 2.96
CA TYR A 29 -5.55 7.64 4.22
C TYR A 29 -4.29 8.39 4.60
N ARG A 30 -3.12 7.83 4.28
CA ARG A 30 -1.83 8.45 4.64
C ARG A 30 -0.73 8.03 3.68
N ILE A 31 0.16 8.98 3.38
CA ILE A 31 1.41 8.74 2.67
C ILE A 31 2.55 9.23 3.59
N LYS A 32 3.51 8.37 3.89
CA LYS A 32 4.69 8.71 4.68
C LYS A 32 5.96 8.30 3.96
N HIS A 33 7.01 9.09 4.06
CA HIS A 33 8.34 8.65 3.67
C HIS A 33 8.89 7.66 4.72
N ARG A 34 9.61 6.61 4.29
CA ARG A 34 10.10 5.50 5.13
C ARG A 34 11.10 5.98 6.19
N ARG A 35 11.79 7.11 5.93
CA ARG A 35 12.70 7.76 6.89
C ARG A 35 11.96 8.51 8.02
N ASP A 36 10.68 8.85 7.84
CA ASP A 36 9.86 9.58 8.84
C ASP A 36 8.99 8.65 9.69
N ALA A 37 9.14 7.33 9.50
CA ALA A 37 8.34 6.32 10.19
C ALA A 37 9.06 5.65 11.38
N TYR A 38 10.35 5.98 11.59
CA TYR A 38 11.17 5.49 12.72
C TYR A 38 11.77 6.65 13.54
N ARG A 39 11.13 7.84 13.49
CA ARG A 39 11.34 8.88 14.49
C ARG A 39 10.08 9.02 15.32
#